data_AF-A0A3B9GY84-F1
#
_entry.id   AF-A0A3B9GY84-F1
#
_cell.length_a   1.000
_cell.length_b   1.000
_cell.length_c   1.000
_cell.angle_alpha   90.00
_cell.angle_beta   90.00
_cell.angle_gamma   90.00
#
_symmetry.space_group_name_H-M   'P 1'
#
loop_
_entity.id
_entity.type
_entity.pdbx_description
1 polymer ?
#
loop_
_entity_poly.entity_id
_entity_poly.type
_entity_poly.pdbx_seq_one_letter_code
_entity_poly.pdbx_strand_id
1 'polypeptide(L)'
;MTHQTEDDAARWARMVDAEERAFALLDAIEAAGIMKPGRTEGEVDRDIEAIAADQFGIARNWHQRLVRAGVNTTCIFSDRPDEVTIGPEDTVYVDKGPVFEQA
;
A
#
# COMPACT_ATOMS: atom_id res chain seq x y z
N MET A 1 -28.86 -21.81 8.57
CA MET A 1 -28.49 -21.47 7.18
C MET A 1 -28.61 -19.96 6.93
N THR A 2 -29.65 -19.29 7.42
CA THR A 2 -29.84 -17.83 7.36
C THR A 2 -28.76 -17.00 8.08
N HIS A 3 -28.31 -17.42 9.27
CA HIS A 3 -27.23 -16.72 9.97
C HIS A 3 -25.88 -16.73 9.22
N GLN A 4 -25.57 -17.82 8.51
CA GLN A 4 -24.34 -17.93 7.72
C GLN A 4 -24.34 -16.96 6.53
N THR A 5 -25.50 -16.78 5.88
CA THR A 5 -25.64 -15.85 4.75
C THR A 5 -25.60 -14.39 5.17
N GLU A 6 -26.12 -14.06 6.36
CA GLU A 6 -26.03 -12.71 6.92
C GLU A 6 -24.58 -12.36 7.29
N ASP A 7 -23.84 -13.31 7.88
CA ASP A 7 -22.41 -13.17 8.19
C ASP A 7 -21.54 -13.01 6.93
N ASP A 8 -21.89 -13.72 5.85
CA ASP A 8 -21.21 -13.62 4.55
C ASP A 8 -21.44 -12.24 3.89
N ALA A 9 -22.67 -11.74 3.92
CA ALA A 9 -23.00 -10.42 3.37
C ALA A 9 -22.29 -9.30 4.16
N ALA A 10 -22.26 -9.41 5.49
CA ALA A 10 -21.54 -8.47 6.33
C ALA A 10 -20.02 -8.53 6.08
N ARG A 11 -19.44 -9.72 5.93
CA ARG A 11 -18.01 -9.88 5.58
C ARG A 11 -17.70 -9.25 4.23
N TRP A 12 -18.53 -9.51 3.21
CA TRP A 12 -18.38 -8.92 1.89
C TRP A 12 -18.41 -7.39 1.93
N ALA A 13 -19.38 -6.81 2.64
CA ALA A 13 -19.48 -5.36 2.78
C ALA A 13 -18.22 -4.72 3.40
N ARG A 14 -17.59 -5.40 4.37
CA ARG A 14 -16.33 -4.94 4.98
C ARG A 14 -15.13 -5.09 4.04
N MET A 15 -15.13 -6.09 3.15
CA MET A 15 -14.10 -6.20 2.11
C MET A 15 -14.22 -5.08 1.08
N VAL A 16 -15.44 -4.70 0.69
CA VAL A 16 -15.68 -3.56 -0.22
C VAL A 16 -15.28 -2.24 0.45
N ASP A 17 -15.64 -2.00 1.71
CA ASP A 17 -15.17 -0.82 2.47
C ASP A 17 -13.64 -0.74 2.52
N ALA A 18 -12.97 -1.87 2.77
CA ALA A 18 -11.52 -1.94 2.77
C ALA A 18 -10.91 -1.62 1.39
N GLU A 19 -11.52 -2.09 0.29
CA GLU A 19 -11.10 -1.77 -1.07
C GLU A 19 -11.26 -0.27 -1.37
N GLU A 20 -12.41 0.32 -1.06
CA GLU A 20 -12.68 1.76 -1.27
C GLU A 20 -11.67 2.64 -0.50
N ARG A 21 -11.38 2.27 0.74
CA ARG A 21 -10.38 2.98 1.57
C ARG A 21 -8.95 2.78 1.07
N ALA A 22 -8.64 1.62 0.50
CA ALA A 22 -7.34 1.38 -0.12
C ALA A 22 -7.16 2.25 -1.39
N PHE A 23 -8.21 2.41 -2.20
CA PHE A 23 -8.18 3.36 -3.33
C PHE A 23 -8.00 4.80 -2.88
N ALA A 24 -8.72 5.24 -1.83
CA ALA A 24 -8.53 6.57 -1.27
C ALA A 24 -7.09 6.80 -0.75
N LEU A 25 -6.45 5.77 -0.18
CA LEU A 25 -5.03 5.83 0.18
C LEU A 25 -4.14 6.01 -1.05
N LEU A 26 -4.39 5.31 -2.15
CA LEU A 26 -3.65 5.48 -3.41
C LEU A 26 -3.79 6.91 -3.96
N ASP A 27 -5.00 7.48 -3.93
CA ASP A 27 -5.25 8.88 -4.33
C ASP A 27 -4.44 9.87 -3.47
N ALA A 28 -4.40 9.65 -2.15
CA ALA A 28 -3.62 10.48 -1.23
C ALA A 28 -2.10 10.38 -1.49
N ILE A 29 -1.62 9.19 -1.80
CA ILE A 29 -0.22 8.93 -2.16
C ILE A 29 0.14 9.66 -3.48
N GLU A 30 -0.73 9.61 -4.49
CA GLU A 30 -0.54 10.31 -5.75
C GLU A 30 -0.51 11.83 -5.53
N ALA A 31 -1.49 12.37 -4.79
CA ALA A 31 -1.59 13.79 -4.47
C ALA A 31 -0.37 14.32 -3.71
N ALA A 32 0.27 13.50 -2.87
CA ALA A 32 1.48 13.87 -2.15
C ALA A 32 2.69 14.04 -3.09
N GLY A 33 2.67 13.45 -4.30
CA GLY A 33 3.74 13.59 -5.29
C GLY A 33 5.11 13.15 -4.77
N ILE A 34 5.14 12.06 -4.00
CA ILE A 34 6.33 11.58 -3.27
C ILE A 34 7.22 10.65 -4.10
N MET A 35 6.70 10.08 -5.19
CA MET A 35 7.43 9.26 -6.16
C MET A 35 8.15 10.16 -7.15
N LYS A 36 9.38 10.58 -6.82
CA LYS A 36 10.16 11.52 -7.64
C LYS A 36 11.60 11.05 -7.81
N PRO A 37 12.26 11.46 -8.92
CA PRO A 37 13.68 11.17 -9.10
C PRO A 37 14.54 11.69 -7.96
N GLY A 38 15.57 10.93 -7.60
CA GLY A 38 16.46 11.26 -6.48
C GLY A 38 15.97 10.81 -5.10
N ARG A 39 14.82 10.16 -5.03
CA ARG A 39 14.27 9.57 -3.80
C ARG A 39 14.50 8.07 -3.76
N THR A 40 14.74 7.49 -2.60
CA THR A 40 14.89 6.04 -2.48
C THR A 40 13.55 5.33 -2.32
N GLU A 41 13.53 4.03 -2.61
CA GLU A 41 12.38 3.15 -2.33
C GLU A 41 11.92 3.27 -0.86
N GLY A 42 12.86 3.24 0.09
CA GLY A 42 12.57 3.32 1.52
C GLY A 42 12.11 4.70 1.99
N GLU A 43 12.56 5.79 1.36
CA GLU A 43 12.02 7.13 1.61
C GLU A 43 10.55 7.22 1.21
N VAL A 44 10.21 6.72 0.02
CA VAL A 44 8.82 6.69 -0.45
C VAL A 44 7.97 5.78 0.42
N ASP A 45 8.46 4.60 0.83
CA ASP A 45 7.71 3.70 1.72
C ASP A 45 7.36 4.35 3.06
N ARG A 46 8.32 5.07 3.66
CA ARG A 46 8.10 5.80 4.93
C ARG A 46 7.10 6.94 4.80
N ASP A 47 7.12 7.68 3.71
CA ASP A 47 6.16 8.75 3.50
C ASP A 47 4.74 8.19 3.26
N ILE A 48 4.63 7.07 2.55
CA ILE A 48 3.35 6.34 2.43
C ILE A 48 2.86 5.87 3.81
N GLU A 49 3.75 5.33 4.65
CA GLU A 49 3.39 4.93 6.01
C GLU A 49 2.87 6.11 6.84
N ALA A 50 3.53 7.28 6.75
CA ALA A 50 3.07 8.49 7.43
C ALA A 50 1.67 8.93 6.95
N ILE A 51 1.44 8.96 5.64
CA ILE A 51 0.12 9.28 5.05
C ILE A 51 -0.94 8.29 5.56
N ALA A 52 -0.63 6.99 5.52
CA ALA A 52 -1.53 5.93 5.94
C ALA A 52 -1.90 6.04 7.43
N ALA A 53 -0.92 6.34 8.29
CA ALA A 53 -1.15 6.55 9.71
C ALA A 53 -1.98 7.81 9.99
N ASP A 54 -1.56 8.96 9.43
CA ASP A 54 -2.11 10.27 9.75
C ASP A 54 -3.52 10.47 9.19
N GLN A 55 -3.78 10.00 7.97
CA GLN A 55 -5.05 10.29 7.27
C GLN A 55 -6.05 9.13 7.37
N PHE A 56 -5.59 7.89 7.54
CA PHE A 56 -6.45 6.70 7.50
C PHE A 56 -6.43 5.89 8.80
N GLY A 57 -5.59 6.26 9.78
CA GLY A 57 -5.45 5.55 11.05
C GLY A 57 -4.90 4.13 10.90
N ILE A 58 -4.17 3.86 9.82
CA ILE A 58 -3.62 2.52 9.55
C ILE A 58 -2.39 2.30 10.42
N ALA A 59 -2.47 1.34 11.34
CA ALA A 59 -1.37 0.97 12.22
C ALA A 59 -0.67 -0.34 11.83
N ARG A 60 -1.25 -1.13 10.93
CA ARG A 60 -0.73 -2.45 10.56
C ARG A 60 -0.99 -2.79 9.09
N ASN A 61 -0.14 -3.65 8.54
CA ASN A 61 -0.29 -4.23 7.22
C ASN A 61 -0.32 -5.76 7.31
N TRP A 62 -1.10 -6.44 6.48
CA TRP A 62 -1.23 -7.90 6.51
C TRP A 62 -0.12 -8.63 5.71
N HIS A 63 0.63 -7.91 4.88
CA HIS A 63 1.87 -8.36 4.26
C HIS A 63 2.96 -7.29 4.36
N GLN A 64 4.16 -7.66 3.93
CA GLN A 64 5.28 -6.72 3.78
C GLN A 64 4.89 -5.60 2.80
N ARG A 65 5.10 -4.36 3.20
CA ARG A 65 4.96 -3.21 2.30
C ARG A 65 6.10 -3.20 1.28
N LEU A 66 5.79 -2.94 0.03
CA LEU A 66 6.79 -2.81 -1.02
C LEU A 66 6.61 -1.48 -1.75
N VAL A 67 7.75 -0.83 -1.99
CA VAL A 67 7.93 0.18 -3.02
C VAL A 67 9.15 -0.28 -3.79
N ARG A 68 9.04 -0.45 -5.12
CA ARG A 68 10.18 -0.80 -5.96
C ARG A 68 10.30 0.14 -7.14
N ALA A 69 11.53 0.44 -7.53
CA ALA A 69 11.85 1.35 -8.62
C ALA A 69 12.81 0.72 -9.64
N GLY A 70 12.66 1.09 -10.90
CA GLY A 70 13.59 0.72 -11.97
C GLY A 70 13.81 -0.79 -12.04
N VAL A 71 15.06 -1.24 -11.91
CA VAL A 71 15.45 -2.66 -11.98
C VAL A 71 14.71 -3.53 -10.96
N ASN A 72 14.40 -2.99 -9.77
CA ASN A 72 13.74 -3.72 -8.70
C ASN A 72 12.25 -3.98 -8.98
N THR A 73 11.66 -3.37 -10.02
CA THR A 73 10.29 -3.69 -10.45
C THR A 73 10.14 -5.10 -11.00
N THR A 74 11.26 -5.76 -11.35
CA THR A 74 11.28 -7.15 -11.83
C THR A 74 11.39 -8.19 -10.71
N CYS A 75 11.63 -7.74 -9.47
CA CYS A 75 11.75 -8.60 -8.30
C CYS A 75 10.38 -9.14 -7.87
N ILE A 76 10.37 -10.39 -7.39
CA ILE A 76 9.18 -11.00 -6.78
C ILE A 76 9.08 -10.63 -5.29
N PHE A 77 7.91 -10.89 -4.69
CA PHE A 77 7.59 -10.53 -3.30
C PHE A 77 8.64 -11.00 -2.27
N SER A 78 9.22 -12.19 -2.46
CA SER A 78 10.21 -12.77 -1.55
C SER A 78 11.62 -12.19 -1.68
N ASP A 79 11.91 -11.44 -2.75
CA ASP A 79 13.25 -10.93 -3.01
C ASP A 79 13.64 -9.81 -2.04
N ARG A 80 14.94 -9.68 -1.82
CA ARG A 80 15.57 -8.66 -0.96
C ARG A 80 16.71 -7.96 -1.72
N PRO A 81 16.40 -7.26 -2.83
CA PRO A 81 17.42 -6.52 -3.57
C PRO A 81 17.92 -5.35 -2.74
N ASP A 82 19.08 -4.82 -3.12
CA ASP A 82 19.60 -3.57 -2.59
C ASP A 82 18.65 -2.41 -2.93
N GLU A 83 18.63 -1.42 -2.05
CA GLU A 83 17.81 -0.21 -2.23
C GLU A 83 18.27 0.57 -3.47
N VAL A 84 17.30 1.01 -4.28
CA VAL A 84 17.53 1.82 -5.46
C VAL A 84 17.01 3.25 -5.25
N THR A 85 17.71 4.22 -5.83
CA THR A 85 17.22 5.60 -5.98
C THR A 85 16.46 5.72 -7.29
N ILE A 86 15.24 6.28 -7.23
CA ILE A 86 14.36 6.47 -8.38
C ILE A 86 15.05 7.38 -9.41
N GLY A 87 15.15 6.90 -10.65
CA GLY A 87 15.59 7.66 -11.81
C GLY A 87 14.46 8.44 -12.50
N PRO A 88 14.80 9.35 -13.45
CA PRO A 88 13.83 10.18 -14.18
C PRO A 88 12.84 9.39 -15.04
N GLU A 89 13.23 8.21 -15.54
CA GLU A 89 12.44 7.37 -16.45
C GLU A 89 12.07 6.02 -15.80
N ASP A 90 12.21 5.92 -14.48
CA ASP A 90 11.94 4.67 -13.78
C ASP A 90 10.45 4.46 -13.56
N THR A 91 9.99 3.25 -13.83
CA THR A 91 8.74 2.77 -13.29
C THR A 91 8.89 2.57 -11.78
N VAL A 92 7.89 3.01 -11.02
CA VAL A 92 7.76 2.71 -9.59
C VAL A 92 6.49 1.89 -9.39
N TYR A 93 6.58 0.74 -8.72
CA TYR A 93 5.40 0.00 -8.26
C TYR A 93 5.28 0.08 -6.74
N VAL A 94 4.04 0.17 -6.27
CA VAL A 94 3.68 0.23 -4.86
C VAL A 94 2.71 -0.90 -4.55
N ASP A 95 3.04 -1.71 -3.55
CA ASP A 95 2.21 -2.81 -3.08
C ASP A 95 2.01 -2.70 -1.55
N LYS A 96 0.74 -2.60 -1.14
CA LYS A 96 0.33 -2.28 0.23
C LYS A 96 -0.85 -3.14 0.62
N GLY A 97 -0.82 -3.61 1.86
CA GLY A 97 -1.88 -4.41 2.46
C GLY A 97 -2.39 -3.78 3.74
N PRO A 98 -2.98 -2.58 3.70
CA PRO A 98 -3.45 -1.91 4.90
C PRO A 98 -4.55 -2.73 5.58
N VAL A 99 -4.58 -2.70 6.91
CA VAL A 99 -5.68 -3.29 7.67
C VAL A 99 -6.44 -2.18 8.38
N PHE A 100 -7.74 -2.15 8.11
CA PHE A 100 -8.62 -1.06 8.49
C PHE A 100 -9.51 -1.37 9.72
N GLU A 101 -9.70 -2.65 10.06
CA GLU A 101 -10.36 -3.07 11.29
C GLU A 101 -9.35 -3.05 12.46
N GLN A 102 -9.77 -2.50 13.59
CA GLN A 102 -9.06 -2.67 14.86
C GLN A 102 -9.25 -4.12 15.32
N ALA A 103 -8.16 -4.79 15.72
CA ALA A 103 -8.25 -6.14 16.31
C ALA A 103 -8.87 -6.09 17.71
#